data_AF-A0A2P4WZB5-F1
#
_entry.id   AF-A0A2P4WZB5-F1
#
_cell.length_a   1.000
_cell.length_b   1.000
_cell.length_c   1.000
_cell.angle_alpha   90.00
_cell.angle_beta   90.00
_cell.angle_gamma   90.00
#
_symmetry.space_group_name_H-M   'P 1'
#
loop_
_entity.id
_entity.type
_entity.pdbx_description
1 polymer ?
#
loop_
_entity_poly.entity_id
_entity_poly.type
_entity_poly.pdbx_seq_one_letter_code
_entity_poly.pdbx_strand_id
1 'polypeptide(L)'
;MLRSGVPAIENTSKWLVRQLYIKSFKFPDSKLPDYFTAGIVRCATANFALFAEHLEKNRSLPSFLAWAKDDVLIEEEIFLDVSAACHPGPRLAFENGGHNVQKTKATYLADELTAWMENIIQGEDLNEVYSTNVDIQP
;
A
#
# COMPACT_ATOMS: atom_id res chain seq x y z
N MET A 1 18.69 15.11 2.40
CA MET A 1 19.41 14.51 3.55
C MET A 1 20.35 15.57 4.14
N LEU A 2 20.14 15.92 5.41
CA LEU A 2 20.99 16.86 6.15
C LEU A 2 22.37 16.21 6.38
N ARG A 3 23.43 16.74 5.74
CA ARG A 3 24.80 16.34 6.02
C ARG A 3 25.25 17.02 7.31
N SER A 4 25.21 16.32 8.44
CA SER A 4 25.98 16.75 9.61
C SER A 4 27.45 16.51 9.27
N GLY A 5 28.30 17.54 9.25
CA GLY A 5 29.72 17.43 8.89
C GLY A 5 30.59 16.56 9.83
N VAL A 6 29.98 15.63 10.58
CA VAL A 6 30.61 14.74 11.55
C VAL A 6 30.33 13.28 11.14
N PRO A 7 31.33 12.55 10.60
CA PRO A 7 31.14 11.23 10.00
C PRO A 7 30.52 10.15 10.92
N ALA A 8 30.84 10.21 12.22
CA ALA A 8 30.31 9.26 13.20
C ALA A 8 28.80 9.43 13.43
N ILE A 9 28.32 10.68 13.45
CA ILE A 9 26.88 11.00 13.63
C ILE A 9 26.11 10.55 12.39
N GLU A 10 26.67 10.74 11.20
CA GLU A 10 26.05 10.33 9.95
C GLU A 10 25.89 8.80 9.87
N ASN A 11 26.93 8.04 10.22
CA ASN A 11 26.88 6.58 10.20
C ASN A 11 25.88 6.00 11.21
N THR A 12 25.86 6.52 12.43
CA THR A 12 24.90 6.10 13.46
C THR A 12 23.46 6.43 13.05
N SER A 13 23.23 7.61 12.48
CA SER A 13 21.91 8.03 12.00
C SER A 13 21.42 7.15 10.86
N LYS A 14 22.27 6.83 9.87
CA LYS A 14 21.94 5.91 8.78
C LYS A 14 21.61 4.51 9.31
N TRP A 15 22.35 4.01 10.30
CA TRP A 15 22.08 2.72 10.91
C TRP A 15 20.73 2.71 11.64
N LEU A 16 20.42 3.74 12.43
CA LEU A 16 19.14 3.86 13.15
C LEU A 16 17.95 3.92 12.19
N VAL A 17 18.05 4.76 11.14
CA VAL A 17 17.01 4.87 10.10
C VAL A 17 16.82 3.52 9.40
N ARG A 18 17.90 2.81 9.04
CA ARG A 18 17.81 1.47 8.45
C ARG A 18 17.11 0.47 9.39
N GLN A 19 17.40 0.50 10.69
CA GLN A 19 16.73 -0.39 11.65
C GLN A 19 15.23 -0.10 11.76
N LEU A 20 14.82 1.17 11.78
CA LEU A 20 13.39 1.55 11.79
C LEU A 20 12.67 1.02 10.54
N TYR A 21 13.25 1.19 9.35
CA TYR A 21 12.62 0.74 8.11
C TYR A 21 12.52 -0.78 8.00
N ILE A 22 13.54 -1.53 8.43
CA ILE A 22 13.51 -3.00 8.37
C ILE A 22 12.60 -3.56 9.46
N LYS A 23 12.75 -3.10 10.71
CA LYS A 23 12.05 -3.71 11.85
C LYS A 23 10.63 -3.22 12.00
N SER A 24 10.39 -1.92 11.86
CA SER A 24 9.08 -1.32 12.02
C SER A 24 8.29 -1.37 10.71
N PHE A 25 8.87 -0.89 9.61
CA PHE A 25 8.15 -0.83 8.32
C PHE A 25 8.26 -2.09 7.46
N LYS A 26 8.98 -3.12 7.93
CA LYS A 26 9.12 -4.43 7.27
C LYS A 26 9.69 -4.35 5.85
N PHE A 27 10.51 -3.34 5.53
CA PHE A 27 11.24 -3.31 4.26
C PHE A 27 12.31 -4.43 4.19
N PRO A 28 12.65 -4.92 2.99
CA PRO A 28 13.68 -5.95 2.84
C PRO A 28 15.04 -5.50 3.40
N ASP A 29 15.73 -6.40 4.10
CA ASP A 29 17.10 -6.16 4.54
C ASP A 29 18.10 -6.34 3.38
N SER A 30 18.06 -5.42 2.41
CA SER A 30 19.04 -5.39 1.32
C SER A 30 20.23 -4.50 1.69
N LYS A 31 21.45 -4.95 1.36
CA LYS A 31 22.69 -4.18 1.55
C LYS A 31 22.87 -3.08 0.50
N LEU A 32 21.95 -2.96 -0.46
CA LEU A 32 22.04 -2.01 -1.55
C LEU A 32 21.47 -0.65 -1.10
N PRO A 33 22.28 0.43 -1.07
CA PRO A 33 21.84 1.78 -0.68
C PRO A 33 20.68 2.33 -1.53
N ASP A 34 20.46 1.73 -2.70
CA ASP A 34 19.59 2.27 -3.75
C ASP A 34 18.11 2.10 -3.45
N TYR A 35 17.67 1.02 -2.81
CA TYR A 35 16.22 0.82 -2.58
C TYR A 35 15.62 1.82 -1.60
N PHE A 36 16.38 2.22 -0.58
CA PHE A 36 15.95 3.23 0.38
C PHE A 36 15.85 4.61 -0.27
N THR A 37 16.90 5.01 -0.97
CA THR A 37 16.94 6.28 -1.68
C THR A 37 15.88 6.33 -2.78
N ALA A 38 15.72 5.24 -3.54
CA ALA A 38 14.67 5.11 -4.55
C ALA A 38 13.28 5.15 -3.93
N GLY A 39 13.07 4.54 -2.76
CA GLY A 39 11.80 4.61 -2.02
C GLY A 39 11.45 6.05 -1.66
N ILE A 40 12.37 6.80 -1.06
CA ILE A 40 12.16 8.21 -0.72
C ILE A 40 11.92 9.05 -1.97
N VAL A 41 12.75 8.89 -3.01
CA VAL A 41 12.58 9.62 -4.26
C VAL A 41 11.20 9.33 -4.84
N ARG A 42 10.78 8.06 -4.87
CA ARG A 42 9.46 7.68 -5.41
C ARG A 42 8.30 8.27 -4.62
N CYS A 43 8.38 8.31 -3.30
CA CYS A 43 7.40 9.02 -2.47
C CYS A 43 7.40 10.53 -2.78
N ALA A 44 8.58 11.15 -2.91
CA ALA A 44 8.71 12.59 -3.16
C ALA A 44 8.38 13.01 -4.60
N THR A 45 8.45 12.10 -5.57
CA THR A 45 8.21 12.36 -6.99
C THR A 45 6.94 11.69 -7.50
N ALA A 46 6.03 11.28 -6.61
CA ALA A 46 4.75 10.70 -7.00
C ALA A 46 3.95 11.72 -7.83
N ASN A 47 3.58 11.36 -9.06
CA ASN A 47 2.74 12.18 -9.91
C ASN A 47 1.28 11.76 -9.76
N PHE A 48 0.58 12.39 -8.81
CA PHE A 48 -0.82 12.07 -8.50
C PHE A 48 -1.78 12.39 -9.65
N ALA A 49 -1.49 13.39 -10.48
CA ALA A 49 -2.32 13.70 -11.65
C ALA A 49 -2.27 12.57 -12.68
N LEU A 50 -1.08 12.04 -12.97
CA LEU A 50 -0.93 10.88 -13.84
C LEU A 50 -1.59 9.62 -13.25
N PHE A 51 -1.48 9.44 -11.93
CA PHE A 51 -2.15 8.34 -11.24
C PHE A 51 -3.68 8.43 -11.38
N ALA A 52 -4.27 9.61 -11.20
CA ALA A 52 -5.70 9.83 -11.41
C ALA A 52 -6.13 9.55 -12.86
N GLU A 53 -5.31 9.92 -13.85
CA GLU A 53 -5.56 9.59 -15.26
C GLU A 53 -5.58 8.06 -15.49
N HIS A 54 -4.66 7.33 -14.85
CA HIS A 54 -4.63 5.87 -14.91
C HIS A 54 -5.83 5.23 -14.21
N LEU A 55 -6.32 5.80 -13.11
CA LEU A 55 -7.52 5.31 -12.44
C LEU A 55 -8.74 5.43 -13.36
N GLU A 56 -8.93 6.58 -14.00
CA GLU A 56 -10.06 6.79 -14.91
C GLU A 56 -10.01 5.83 -16.10
N LYS A 57 -8.82 5.61 -16.68
CA LYS A 57 -8.63 4.67 -17.79
C LYS A 57 -8.94 3.22 -17.44
N ASN A 58 -8.82 2.84 -16.17
CA ASN A 58 -9.04 1.47 -15.68
C ASN A 58 -10.34 1.32 -14.89
N ARG A 59 -11.23 2.32 -14.92
CA ARG A 59 -12.45 2.35 -14.11
C ARG A 59 -13.43 1.23 -14.42
N SER A 60 -13.33 0.59 -15.58
CA SER A 60 -14.12 -0.58 -15.97
C SER A 60 -13.54 -1.91 -15.48
N LEU A 61 -12.31 -1.93 -14.96
CA LEU A 61 -11.66 -3.15 -14.49
C LEU A 61 -11.98 -3.38 -13.01
N PRO A 62 -12.41 -4.61 -12.63
CA PRO A 62 -12.62 -4.97 -11.24
C PRO A 62 -11.39 -4.64 -10.39
N SER A 63 -11.61 -4.04 -9.23
CA SER A 63 -10.53 -3.56 -8.36
C SER A 63 -10.61 -4.18 -6.98
N PHE A 64 -9.47 -4.67 -6.49
CA PHE A 64 -9.26 -5.14 -5.12
C PHE A 64 -8.36 -4.14 -4.40
N LEU A 65 -8.83 -3.58 -3.29
CA LEU A 65 -8.05 -2.66 -2.47
C LEU A 65 -7.96 -3.19 -1.04
N ALA A 66 -6.75 -3.11 -0.48
CA ALA A 66 -6.49 -3.42 0.90
C ALA A 66 -5.44 -2.46 1.47
N TRP A 67 -5.67 -1.94 2.68
CA TRP A 67 -4.77 -1.01 3.35
C TRP A 67 -4.86 -1.17 4.87
N ALA A 68 -3.89 -0.61 5.59
CA ALA A 68 -3.97 -0.50 7.04
C ALA A 68 -4.13 0.96 7.43
N LYS A 69 -4.96 1.21 8.44
CA LYS A 69 -5.24 2.56 8.96
C LYS A 69 -4.05 3.15 9.72
N ASP A 70 -3.14 2.29 10.17
CA ASP A 70 -1.85 2.66 10.77
C ASP A 70 -0.69 2.75 9.73
N ASP A 71 -0.99 2.85 8.43
CA ASP A 71 0.04 3.12 7.42
C ASP A 71 0.68 4.51 7.66
N VAL A 72 1.99 4.48 7.88
CA VAL A 72 2.81 5.66 8.17
C VAL A 72 3.25 6.44 6.92
N LEU A 73 3.04 5.88 5.72
CA LEU A 73 3.49 6.45 4.45
C LEU A 73 2.35 7.01 3.62
N ILE A 74 1.15 6.45 3.74
CA ILE A 74 -0.02 6.85 2.98
C ILE A 74 -1.20 7.02 3.95
N GLU A 75 -1.77 8.22 3.97
CA GLU A 75 -2.94 8.55 4.80
C GLU A 75 -4.19 7.79 4.33
N GLU A 76 -5.06 7.41 5.26
CA GLU A 76 -6.26 6.60 4.98
C GLU A 76 -7.16 7.26 3.93
N GLU A 77 -7.27 8.58 3.96
CA GLU A 77 -8.07 9.40 3.04
C GLU A 77 -7.70 9.14 1.58
N ILE A 78 -6.41 8.90 1.29
CA ILE A 78 -5.97 8.58 -0.07
C ILE A 78 -6.54 7.23 -0.51
N PHE A 79 -6.57 6.22 0.36
CA PHE A 79 -7.17 4.93 0.03
C PHE A 79 -8.69 5.03 -0.15
N LEU A 80 -9.36 5.86 0.64
CA LEU A 80 -10.80 6.12 0.50
C LEU A 80 -11.13 6.79 -0.82
N ASP A 81 -10.35 7.82 -1.22
CA ASP A 81 -10.52 8.51 -2.50
C ASP A 81 -10.32 7.56 -3.69
N VAL A 82 -9.27 6.71 -3.64
CA VAL A 82 -9.01 5.71 -4.69
C VAL A 82 -10.11 4.64 -4.71
N SER A 83 -10.56 4.18 -3.54
CA SER A 83 -11.63 3.19 -3.40
C SER A 83 -12.93 3.65 -4.06
N ALA A 84 -13.29 4.91 -3.86
CA ALA A 84 -14.49 5.52 -4.43
C ALA A 84 -14.40 5.73 -5.95
N ALA A 85 -13.19 5.98 -6.48
CA ALA A 85 -12.96 6.19 -7.91
C ALA A 85 -12.95 4.87 -8.72
N CYS A 86 -12.45 3.78 -8.13
CA CYS A 86 -12.29 2.49 -8.78
C CYS A 86 -13.61 1.73 -8.99
N HIS A 87 -13.60 0.76 -9.91
CA HIS A 87 -14.70 -0.21 -10.06
C HIS A 87 -14.95 -0.96 -8.74
N PRO A 88 -16.21 -1.26 -8.37
CA PRO A 88 -16.52 -2.08 -7.20
C PRO A 88 -15.76 -3.41 -7.16
N GLY A 89 -15.46 -3.85 -5.94
CA GLY A 89 -14.72 -5.07 -5.60
C GLY A 89 -14.35 -5.05 -4.12
N PRO A 90 -13.54 -5.99 -3.61
CA PRO A 90 -13.15 -6.01 -2.20
C PRO A 90 -12.46 -4.72 -1.76
N ARG A 91 -12.83 -4.22 -0.57
CA ARG A 91 -12.29 -3.02 0.08
C ARG A 91 -11.97 -3.33 1.54
N LEU A 92 -10.73 -3.73 1.82
CA LEU A 92 -10.33 -4.24 3.12
C LEU A 92 -9.48 -3.20 3.87
N ALA A 93 -10.06 -2.54 4.87
CA ALA A 93 -9.32 -1.65 5.77
C ALA A 93 -8.95 -2.40 7.05
N PHE A 94 -7.67 -2.57 7.34
CA PHE A 94 -7.23 -3.18 8.60
C PHE A 94 -6.95 -2.10 9.65
N GLU A 95 -7.38 -2.31 10.89
CA GLU A 95 -7.03 -1.40 11.99
C GLU A 95 -5.52 -1.30 12.19
N ASN A 96 -4.79 -2.41 12.00
CA ASN A 96 -3.33 -2.45 12.07
C ASN A 96 -2.73 -3.34 10.98
N GLY A 97 -1.54 -3.00 10.52
CA GLY A 97 -0.79 -3.78 9.52
C GLY A 97 0.39 -3.06 8.90
N GLY A 98 0.45 -1.73 9.08
CA GLY A 98 1.43 -0.83 8.50
C GLY A 98 1.42 -0.84 6.97
N HIS A 99 2.44 -0.23 6.39
CA HIS A 99 2.53 -0.04 4.93
C HIS A 99 2.56 -1.32 4.09
N ASN A 100 2.94 -2.45 4.69
CA ASN A 100 3.12 -3.70 3.97
C ASN A 100 2.05 -4.73 4.40
N VAL A 101 0.78 -4.43 4.18
CA VAL A 101 -0.35 -5.31 4.49
C VAL A 101 -0.22 -6.70 3.85
N GLN A 102 0.40 -6.81 2.69
CA GLN A 102 0.71 -8.08 2.04
C GLN A 102 1.67 -8.97 2.84
N LYS A 103 2.39 -8.42 3.83
CA LYS A 103 3.24 -9.19 4.75
C LYS A 103 2.55 -9.47 6.07
N THR A 104 1.77 -8.53 6.57
CA THR A 104 1.15 -8.61 7.90
C THR A 104 -0.21 -9.31 7.89
N LYS A 105 -0.91 -9.30 6.75
CA LYS A 105 -2.24 -9.90 6.53
C LYS A 105 -2.24 -10.91 5.37
N ALA A 106 -1.08 -11.50 5.07
CA ALA A 106 -0.86 -12.31 3.86
C ALA A 106 -1.90 -13.43 3.66
N THR A 107 -2.20 -14.21 4.71
CA THR A 107 -3.17 -15.32 4.63
C THR A 107 -4.58 -14.80 4.31
N TYR A 108 -5.04 -13.79 5.06
CA TYR A 108 -6.35 -13.18 4.83
C TYR A 108 -6.48 -12.63 3.41
N LEU A 109 -5.46 -11.91 2.94
CA LEU A 109 -5.44 -11.36 1.59
C LEU A 109 -5.45 -12.46 0.52
N ALA A 110 -4.78 -13.59 0.76
CA ALA A 110 -4.76 -14.71 -0.18
C ALA A 110 -6.15 -15.37 -0.30
N ASP A 111 -6.84 -15.56 0.82
CA ASP A 111 -8.19 -16.14 0.85
C ASP A 111 -9.19 -15.22 0.11
N GLU A 112 -9.17 -13.91 0.42
CA GLU A 112 -10.05 -12.91 -0.21
C GLU A 112 -9.77 -12.73 -1.71
N LEU A 113 -8.49 -12.70 -2.10
CA LEU A 113 -8.12 -12.65 -3.52
C LEU A 113 -8.61 -13.89 -4.27
N THR A 114 -8.55 -15.07 -3.64
CA THR A 114 -8.99 -16.32 -4.26
C THR A 114 -10.50 -16.31 -4.50
N ALA A 115 -11.29 -15.98 -3.47
CA ALA A 115 -12.74 -15.86 -3.60
C ALA A 115 -13.12 -14.80 -4.65
N TRP A 116 -12.46 -13.65 -4.65
CA TRP A 116 -12.72 -12.59 -5.61
C TRP A 116 -12.41 -13.00 -7.06
N MET A 117 -11.29 -13.68 -7.29
CA MET A 117 -10.94 -14.18 -8.63
C MET A 117 -11.93 -15.25 -9.11
N GLU A 118 -12.41 -16.12 -8.22
CA GLU A 118 -13.43 -17.11 -8.56
C GLU A 118 -14.74 -16.45 -9.03
N ASN A 119 -15.22 -15.43 -8.33
CA ASN A 119 -16.42 -14.68 -8.70
C ASN A 119 -16.27 -13.98 -10.07
N ILE A 120 -15.09 -13.40 -10.34
CA ILE A 120 -14.78 -12.81 -11.65
C ILE A 120 -14.82 -13.86 -12.77
N ILE A 121 -14.21 -15.03 -12.56
CA ILE A 121 -14.14 -16.09 -13.57
C ILE A 121 -15.54 -16.66 -13.86
N GLN A 122 -16.40 -16.75 -12.85
CA GLN A 122 -17.78 -17.21 -13.00
C GLN A 122 -18.69 -16.19 -13.69
N GLY A 123 -18.23 -14.95 -13.86
CA GLY A 123 -18.99 -13.89 -14.52
C GLY A 123 -20.16 -13.37 -13.69
N GLU A 124 -20.06 -13.48 -12.35
CA GLU A 124 -21.03 -12.87 -11.46
C GLU A 124 -21.05 -11.35 -11.66
N ASP A 125 -22.22 -10.71 -11.57
CA ASP A 125 -22.27 -9.25 -11.58
C ASP A 125 -21.63 -8.74 -10.29
N LEU A 126 -20.41 -8.23 -10.42
CA LEU A 126 -19.63 -7.73 -9.29
C LEU A 126 -20.31 -6.55 -8.59
N ASN A 127 -21.30 -5.90 -9.20
CA ASN A 127 -22.09 -4.85 -8.55
C ASN A 127 -23.18 -5.42 -7.61
N GLU A 128 -23.57 -6.69 -7.79
CA GLU A 128 -24.47 -7.40 -6.86
C GLU A 128 -23.69 -7.96 -5.67
N VAL A 129 -22.43 -8.35 -5.88
CA VAL A 129 -21.57 -8.98 -4.87
C VAL A 129 -20.75 -7.96 -4.09
N TYR A 130 -20.27 -6.90 -4.75
CA TYR A 130 -19.36 -5.92 -4.17
C TYR A 130 -19.89 -4.50 -4.31
N SER A 131 -19.58 -3.68 -3.30
CA SER A 131 -19.85 -2.25 -3.28
C SER A 131 -18.55 -1.48 -3.07
N THR A 132 -18.61 -0.15 -3.14
CA THR A 132 -17.49 0.71 -2.72
C THR A 132 -17.41 0.90 -1.20
N ASN A 133 -18.28 0.25 -0.43
CA ASN A 133 -18.23 0.29 1.02
C ASN A 133 -16.97 -0.43 1.53
N VAL A 134 -16.34 0.18 2.53
CA VAL A 134 -15.14 -0.34 3.16
C VAL A 134 -15.51 -1.31 4.26
N ASP A 135 -14.91 -2.50 4.23
CA ASP A 135 -15.00 -3.49 5.28
C ASP A 135 -13.82 -3.35 6.24
N ILE A 136 -14.12 -3.06 7.51
CA ILE A 136 -13.12 -2.80 8.54
C ILE A 136 -12.78 -4.11 9.25
N GLN A 137 -11.53 -4.52 9.09
CA GLN A 137 -10.95 -5.76 9.60
C GLN A 137 -10.02 -5.47 10.79
N PRO A 138 -9.94 -6.39 11.77
CA PRO A 138 -9.00 -6.27 12.88
C PRO A 138 -7.52 -6.38 12.46
#